data_AF-A0A841CIQ5-F1
#
_entry.id   AF-A0A841CIQ5-F1
#
_cell.length_a   1.000
_cell.length_b   1.000
_cell.length_c   1.000
_cell.angle_alpha   90.00
_cell.angle_beta   90.00
_cell.angle_gamma   90.00
#
_symmetry.space_group_name_H-M   'P 1'
#
loop_
_entity.id
_entity.type
_entity.pdbx_description
1 polymer ?
#
loop_
_entity_poly.entity_id
_entity_poly.type
_entity_poly.pdbx_seq_one_letter_code
_entity_poly.pdbx_strand_id
1 'polypeptide(L)'
;MPAPAREPTFLPLTMAAAGNAEGDGDGVRSVRDRAEAADRAAADCWLSLVAGCTSGGQVLISRLHDLSEATSGYAGMRWWLSRGSVHRRRVVEAEHRIDDAVREGDGAEFAEAFVGYDQAVASVVVHVQNRLGKLSR
;
A
#
# COMPACT_ATOMS: atom_id res chain seq x y z
N MET A 1 -9.67 21.96 21.73
CA MET A 1 -8.59 21.64 20.77
C MET A 1 -9.20 20.77 19.69
N PRO A 2 -9.45 21.26 18.47
CA PRO A 2 -9.80 20.35 17.38
C PRO A 2 -8.57 19.46 17.12
N ALA A 3 -8.78 18.16 16.96
CA ALA A 3 -7.72 17.22 16.62
C ALA A 3 -6.92 17.77 15.42
N PRO A 4 -5.58 17.63 15.38
CA PRO A 4 -4.86 17.95 14.15
C PRO A 4 -5.56 17.17 13.04
N ALA A 5 -5.96 17.88 11.98
CA ALA A 5 -6.62 17.28 10.84
C ALA A 5 -5.81 16.03 10.49
N ARG A 6 -6.40 14.85 10.71
CA ARG A 6 -5.73 13.58 10.43
C ARG A 6 -5.31 13.71 8.97
N GLU A 7 -4.00 13.71 8.72
CA GLU A 7 -3.47 13.59 7.36
C GLU A 7 -4.24 12.44 6.70
N PRO A 8 -4.74 12.62 5.47
CA PRO A 8 -5.50 11.58 4.80
C PRO A 8 -4.60 10.34 4.70
N THR A 9 -4.91 9.33 5.52
CA THR A 9 -4.22 8.05 5.50
C THR A 9 -4.85 7.22 4.39
N PHE A 10 -4.10 6.99 3.33
CA PHE A 10 -4.49 6.19 2.18
C PHE A 10 -4.24 4.69 2.39
N LEU A 11 -3.35 4.33 3.33
CA LEU A 11 -2.99 2.94 3.62
C LEU A 11 -3.30 2.49 5.08
N PRO A 12 -4.51 2.77 5.64
CA PRO A 12 -4.80 2.51 7.04
C PRO A 12 -4.79 1.01 7.39
N LEU A 13 -5.25 0.13 6.49
CA LEU A 13 -5.29 -1.31 6.73
C LEU A 13 -3.91 -1.93 6.63
N THR A 14 -3.09 -1.49 5.69
CA THR A 14 -1.71 -1.97 5.52
C THR A 14 -0.87 -1.57 6.73
N MET A 15 -1.01 -0.33 7.21
CA MET A 15 -0.35 0.16 8.42
C MET A 15 -0.80 -0.60 9.67
N ALA A 16 -2.11 -0.82 9.82
CA ALA A 16 -2.64 -1.62 10.91
C ALA A 16 -2.15 -3.08 10.84
N ALA A 17 -2.15 -3.69 9.66
CA ALA A 17 -1.66 -5.04 9.47
C ALA A 17 -0.17 -5.12 9.83
N ALA A 18 0.69 -4.26 9.28
CA ALA A 18 2.11 -4.22 9.59
C ALA A 18 2.39 -3.97 11.09
N GLY A 19 1.60 -3.12 11.75
CA GLY A 19 1.71 -2.86 13.19
C GLY A 19 1.29 -4.03 14.08
N ASN A 20 0.36 -4.88 13.64
CA ASN A 20 -0.05 -6.11 14.34
C ASN A 20 0.85 -7.31 14.04
N ALA A 21 1.85 -7.16 13.17
CA ALA A 21 2.80 -8.23 12.90
C ALA A 21 3.73 -8.38 14.12
N GLU A 22 3.44 -9.35 14.97
CA GLU A 22 4.35 -9.78 16.03
C GLU A 22 5.55 -10.49 15.40
N GLY A 23 6.68 -9.79 15.28
CA GLY A 23 7.93 -10.35 14.78
C GLY A 23 8.95 -9.29 14.42
N ASP A 24 10.14 -9.37 15.03
CA ASP A 24 11.29 -8.49 14.80
C ASP A 24 12.03 -8.78 13.47
N GLY A 25 11.27 -9.15 12.44
CA GLY A 25 11.79 -9.46 11.12
C GLY A 25 12.02 -8.19 10.31
N ASP A 26 13.21 -8.04 9.75
CA ASP A 26 13.61 -6.93 8.87
C ASP A 26 12.60 -6.69 7.72
N GLY A 27 11.89 -7.74 7.30
CA GLY A 27 10.82 -7.68 6.30
C GLY A 27 9.55 -6.93 6.74
N VAL A 28 9.12 -7.04 8.00
CA VAL A 28 7.93 -6.29 8.50
C VAL A 28 8.25 -4.80 8.58
N ARG A 29 9.42 -4.45 9.14
CA ARG A 29 9.89 -3.06 9.21
C ARG A 29 10.01 -2.47 7.81
N SER A 30 10.61 -3.21 6.88
CA SER A 30 10.72 -2.82 5.48
C SER A 30 9.36 -2.51 4.82
N VAL A 31 8.35 -3.36 5.02
CA VAL A 31 6.98 -3.13 4.52
C VAL A 31 6.33 -1.91 5.17
N ARG A 32 6.51 -1.74 6.48
CA ARG A 32 5.98 -0.59 7.22
C ARG A 32 6.60 0.73 6.75
N ASP A 33 7.92 0.81 6.65
CA ASP A 33 8.63 2.03 6.22
C ASP A 33 8.22 2.44 4.80
N ARG A 34 8.00 1.46 3.93
CA ARG A 34 7.54 1.68 2.55
C ARG A 34 6.06 2.05 2.49
N ALA A 35 5.22 1.49 3.36
CA ALA A 35 3.83 1.88 3.50
C ALA A 35 3.72 3.33 3.97
N GLU A 36 4.50 3.74 4.97
CA GLU A 36 4.56 5.14 5.43
C GLU A 36 5.08 6.09 4.35
N ALA A 37 6.05 5.67 3.53
CA ALA A 37 6.55 6.47 2.41
C ALA A 37 5.53 6.60 1.27
N ALA A 38 4.79 5.52 0.95
CA ALA A 38 3.73 5.52 -0.04
C ALA A 38 2.53 6.36 0.40
N ASP A 39 2.15 6.28 1.68
CA ASP A 39 1.05 7.05 2.27
C ASP A 39 1.31 8.56 2.20
N ARG A 40 2.53 9.00 2.56
CA ARG A 40 2.94 10.41 2.40
C ARG A 40 2.94 10.87 0.95
N ALA A 41 3.47 10.05 0.04
CA ALA A 41 3.45 10.38 -1.38
C ALA A 41 2.00 10.44 -1.93
N ALA A 42 1.10 9.61 -1.43
CA ALA A 42 -0.31 9.62 -1.79
C ALA A 42 -0.99 10.90 -1.31
N ALA A 43 -0.71 11.33 -0.08
CA ALA A 43 -1.20 12.60 0.46
C ALA A 43 -0.70 13.82 -0.33
N ASP A 44 0.59 13.85 -0.68
CA ASP A 44 1.16 14.93 -1.49
C ASP A 44 0.55 14.97 -2.91
N CYS A 45 0.36 13.80 -3.52
CA CYS A 45 -0.27 13.68 -4.84
C CYS A 45 -1.75 14.09 -4.79
N TRP A 46 -2.47 13.66 -3.75
CA TRP A 46 -3.86 14.04 -3.51
C TRP A 46 -4.03 15.55 -3.37
N LEU A 47 -3.19 16.18 -2.55
CA LEU A 47 -3.21 17.63 -2.37
C LEU A 47 -2.93 18.36 -3.67
N SER A 48 -2.01 17.84 -4.48
CA SER A 48 -1.76 18.35 -5.83
C SER A 48 -3.01 18.25 -6.70
N LEU A 49 -3.66 17.08 -6.74
CA LEU A 49 -4.89 16.84 -7.53
C LEU A 49 -6.02 17.78 -7.11
N VAL A 50 -6.29 17.91 -5.81
CA VAL A 50 -7.32 18.80 -5.27
C VAL A 50 -7.01 20.28 -5.56
N ALA A 51 -5.72 20.65 -5.61
CA ALA A 51 -5.28 21.98 -6.02
C ALA A 51 -5.31 22.20 -7.55
N GLY A 52 -5.66 21.19 -8.35
CA GLY A 52 -5.65 21.25 -9.81
C GLY A 52 -4.27 21.07 -10.46
N CYS A 53 -3.29 20.59 -9.69
CA CYS A 53 -1.93 20.30 -10.14
C CYS A 53 -1.77 18.79 -10.42
N THR A 54 -0.97 18.43 -11.43
CA THR A 54 -0.66 17.02 -11.77
C THR A 54 0.74 16.59 -11.29
N SER A 55 1.30 17.29 -10.31
CA SER A 55 2.61 17.00 -9.73
C SER A 55 2.58 15.82 -8.75
N GLY A 56 3.68 15.06 -8.68
CA GLY A 56 3.87 14.04 -7.65
C GLY A 56 3.41 12.62 -8.02
N GLY A 57 2.66 12.45 -9.12
CA GLY A 57 2.19 11.14 -9.59
C GLY A 57 3.31 10.10 -9.79
N GLN A 58 4.38 10.48 -10.48
CA GLN A 58 5.52 9.57 -10.72
C GLN A 58 6.23 9.13 -9.43
N VAL A 59 6.31 10.03 -8.43
CA VAL A 59 6.87 9.69 -7.12
C VAL A 59 5.95 8.69 -6.42
N LEU A 60 4.64 8.91 -6.47
CA LEU A 60 3.65 8.00 -5.90
C LEU A 60 3.73 6.60 -6.51
N ILE A 61 3.71 6.47 -7.83
CA ILE A 61 3.80 5.19 -8.52
C ILE A 61 5.09 4.46 -8.16
N SER A 62 6.22 5.17 -8.07
CA SER A 62 7.49 4.60 -7.62
C SER A 62 7.39 4.05 -6.20
N ARG A 63 6.75 4.78 -5.28
CA ARG A 63 6.55 4.32 -3.89
C ARG A 63 5.61 3.13 -3.75
N LEU A 64 4.56 3.06 -4.57
CA LEU A 64 3.66 1.90 -4.61
C LEU A 64 4.40 0.66 -5.11
N HIS A 65 5.25 0.80 -6.13
CA HIS A 65 6.11 -0.29 -6.58
C HIS A 65 7.10 -0.74 -5.51
N ASP A 66 7.78 0.19 -4.82
CA ASP A 66 8.68 -0.14 -3.69
C ASP A 66 7.95 -0.95 -2.61
N LEU A 67 6.72 -0.55 -2.27
CA LEU A 67 5.88 -1.23 -1.29
C LEU A 67 5.44 -2.61 -1.77
N SER A 68 5.01 -2.73 -3.02
CA SER A 68 4.65 -4.00 -3.66
C SER A 68 5.83 -4.98 -3.68
N GLU A 69 7.03 -4.49 -3.97
CA GLU A 69 8.26 -5.28 -3.96
C GLU A 69 8.59 -5.78 -2.54
N ALA A 70 8.59 -4.90 -1.54
CA ALA A 70 8.84 -5.30 -0.16
C ALA A 70 7.78 -6.27 0.37
N THR A 71 6.52 -6.07 -0.01
CA THR A 71 5.42 -6.98 0.33
C THR A 71 5.65 -8.35 -0.29
N SER A 72 6.12 -8.41 -1.54
CA SER A 72 6.45 -9.67 -2.21
C SER A 72 7.63 -10.40 -1.57
N GLY A 73 8.65 -9.66 -1.14
CA GLY A 73 9.80 -10.16 -0.39
C GLY A 73 9.37 -10.73 0.96
N TYR A 74 8.55 -9.98 1.70
CA TYR A 74 7.98 -10.40 2.99
C TYR A 74 7.09 -11.65 2.86
N ALA A 75 6.27 -11.71 1.81
CA ALA A 75 5.38 -12.85 1.57
C ALA A 75 6.10 -14.11 1.06
N GLY A 76 7.35 -13.95 0.63
CA GLY A 76 8.15 -14.97 -0.04
C GLY A 76 7.79 -15.10 -1.51
N MET A 77 8.79 -14.90 -2.38
CA MET A 77 8.64 -14.90 -3.85
C MET A 77 7.92 -16.15 -4.39
N ARG A 78 8.18 -17.32 -3.79
CA ARG A 78 7.59 -18.60 -4.21
C ARG A 78 6.08 -18.66 -3.96
N TRP A 79 5.61 -18.07 -2.87
CA TRP A 79 4.18 -17.94 -2.62
C TRP A 79 3.57 -16.85 -3.50
N TRP A 80 4.23 -15.69 -3.60
CA TRP A 80 3.80 -14.56 -4.42
C TRP A 80 3.53 -14.95 -5.87
N LEU A 81 4.44 -15.74 -6.48
CA LEU A 81 4.32 -16.22 -7.85
C LEU A 81 3.31 -17.36 -8.03
N SER A 82 2.90 -18.03 -6.96
CA SER A 82 1.97 -19.17 -7.02
C SER A 82 0.60 -18.78 -6.44
N ARG A 83 0.37 -19.09 -5.16
CA ARG A 83 -0.91 -18.83 -4.47
C ARG A 83 -1.20 -17.34 -4.26
N GLY A 84 -0.16 -16.50 -4.27
CA GLY A 84 -0.26 -15.04 -4.18
C GLY A 84 -0.62 -14.35 -5.50
N SER A 85 -0.73 -15.08 -6.61
CA SER A 85 -0.98 -14.50 -7.95
C SER A 85 -2.26 -13.66 -8.02
N VAL A 86 -3.31 -14.04 -7.29
CA VAL A 86 -4.57 -13.27 -7.19
C VAL A 86 -4.34 -11.94 -6.46
N HIS A 87 -3.54 -11.96 -5.39
CA HIS A 87 -3.18 -10.74 -4.66
C HIS A 87 -2.29 -9.83 -5.50
N ARG A 88 -1.27 -10.40 -6.17
CA ARG A 88 -0.42 -9.66 -7.10
C ARG A 88 -1.23 -9.00 -8.20
N ARG A 89 -2.18 -9.71 -8.80
CA ARG A 89 -3.04 -9.16 -9.85
C ARG A 89 -3.89 -7.99 -9.33
N ARG A 90 -4.45 -8.10 -8.12
CA ARG A 90 -5.22 -7.00 -7.49
C ARG A 90 -4.36 -5.77 -7.21
N VAL A 91 -3.14 -5.97 -6.74
CA VAL A 91 -2.17 -4.88 -6.50
C VAL A 91 -1.84 -4.17 -7.81
N VAL A 92 -1.51 -4.91 -8.87
CA VAL A 92 -1.19 -4.34 -10.19
C VAL A 92 -2.42 -3.65 -10.82
N GLU A 93 -3.61 -4.24 -10.73
CA GLU A 93 -4.85 -3.62 -11.21
C GLU A 93 -5.15 -2.31 -10.45
N ALA A 94 -4.86 -2.25 -9.14
CA ALA A 94 -5.04 -1.03 -8.36
C ALA A 94 -3.97 0.02 -8.67
N GLU A 95 -2.70 -0.37 -8.84
CA GLU A 95 -1.63 0.54 -9.29
C GLU A 95 -1.98 1.20 -10.63
N HIS A 96 -2.49 0.43 -11.60
CA HIS A 96 -2.90 0.96 -12.90
C HIS A 96 -4.07 1.94 -12.79
N ARG A 97 -5.07 1.66 -11.94
CA ARG A 97 -6.16 2.61 -11.69
C ARG A 97 -5.70 3.88 -10.99
N ILE A 98 -4.73 3.78 -10.07
CA ILE A 98 -4.13 4.95 -9.44
C ILE A 98 -3.42 5.81 -10.51
N ASP A 99 -2.65 5.18 -11.41
CA ASP A 99 -1.98 5.90 -12.50
C ASP A 99 -2.99 6.58 -13.46
N ASP A 100 -4.05 5.87 -13.85
CA ASP A 100 -5.12 6.44 -14.69
C ASP A 100 -5.82 7.62 -13.99
N ALA A 101 -6.20 7.47 -12.71
CA ALA A 101 -6.83 8.53 -11.94
C ALA A 101 -5.93 9.77 -11.78
N VAL A 102 -4.63 9.57 -11.56
CA VAL A 102 -3.63 10.65 -11.50
C VAL A 102 -3.52 11.35 -12.85
N ARG A 103 -3.51 10.60 -13.95
CA ARG A 103 -3.43 11.15 -15.32
C ARG A 103 -4.70 11.92 -15.70
N GLU A 104 -5.86 11.47 -15.25
CA GLU A 104 -7.16 12.06 -15.54
C GLU A 104 -7.52 13.20 -14.58
N GLY A 105 -6.78 13.32 -13.47
CA GLY A 105 -7.02 14.36 -12.47
C GLY A 105 -8.22 14.05 -11.58
N ASP A 106 -8.68 12.80 -11.54
CA ASP A 106 -9.88 12.38 -10.81
C ASP A 106 -9.51 11.95 -9.39
N GLY A 107 -9.79 12.83 -8.43
CA GLY A 107 -9.62 12.50 -7.02
C GLY A 107 -10.60 11.42 -6.51
N ALA A 108 -11.83 11.36 -7.02
CA ALA A 108 -12.76 10.33 -6.54
C ALA A 108 -12.26 8.92 -6.93
N GLU A 109 -11.83 8.77 -8.19
CA GLU A 109 -11.27 7.52 -8.69
C GLU A 109 -9.94 7.19 -8.00
N PHE A 110 -9.10 8.20 -7.76
CA PHE A 110 -7.86 8.05 -7.00
C PHE A 110 -8.12 7.44 -5.61
N ALA A 111 -9.06 8.02 -4.85
CA ALA A 111 -9.38 7.54 -3.51
C ALA A 111 -9.94 6.10 -3.53
N GLU A 112 -10.80 5.78 -4.48
CA GLU A 112 -11.34 4.42 -4.64
C GLU A 112 -10.26 3.40 -4.99
N ALA A 113 -9.36 3.76 -5.91
CA ALA A 113 -8.24 2.91 -6.31
C ALA A 113 -7.29 2.63 -5.12
N PHE A 114 -7.04 3.64 -4.28
CA PHE A 114 -6.27 3.48 -3.04
C PHE A 114 -6.92 2.55 -2.03
N VAL A 115 -8.24 2.60 -1.84
CA VAL A 115 -8.94 1.64 -0.98
C VAL A 115 -8.75 0.20 -1.49
N GLY A 116 -8.82 0.00 -2.80
CA GLY A 116 -8.56 -1.31 -3.43
C GLY A 116 -7.12 -1.78 -3.22
N TYR A 117 -6.14 -0.88 -3.38
CA TYR A 117 -4.73 -1.16 -3.15
C TYR A 117 -4.45 -1.53 -1.69
N ASP A 118 -4.93 -0.72 -0.74
CA ASP A 118 -4.75 -0.94 0.70
C ASP A 118 -5.33 -2.29 1.14
N GLN A 119 -6.54 -2.62 0.69
CA GLN A 119 -7.14 -3.94 0.96
C GLN A 119 -6.31 -5.10 0.39
N ALA A 120 -5.77 -4.95 -0.82
CA ALA A 120 -4.97 -5.98 -1.47
C ALA A 120 -3.66 -6.25 -0.71
N VAL A 121 -2.94 -5.19 -0.33
CA VAL A 121 -1.68 -5.28 0.40
C VAL A 121 -1.90 -5.76 1.84
N ALA A 122 -2.87 -5.19 2.57
CA ALA A 122 -3.21 -5.63 3.92
C ALA A 122 -3.58 -7.12 3.97
N SER A 123 -4.33 -7.60 2.99
CA SER A 123 -4.68 -9.03 2.90
C SER A 123 -3.46 -9.93 2.78
N VAL A 124 -2.43 -9.51 2.03
CA VAL A 124 -1.17 -10.23 1.91
C VAL A 124 -0.44 -10.25 3.25
N VAL A 125 -0.29 -9.08 3.87
CA VAL A 125 0.41 -8.94 5.15
C VAL A 125 -0.24 -9.83 6.23
N VAL A 126 -1.56 -9.81 6.36
CA VAL A 126 -2.32 -10.67 7.29
C VAL A 126 -2.16 -12.16 6.94
N HIS A 127 -2.18 -12.52 5.66
CA HIS A 127 -2.00 -13.92 5.24
C HIS A 127 -0.61 -14.45 5.61
N VAL A 128 0.43 -13.61 5.45
CA VAL A 128 1.81 -13.95 5.79
C VAL A 128 1.97 -14.06 7.30
N GLN A 129 1.39 -13.13 8.07
CA GLN A 129 1.38 -13.22 9.54
C GLN A 129 0.72 -14.48 10.05
N ASN A 130 -0.45 -14.84 9.52
CA ASN A 130 -1.15 -16.06 9.92
C ASN A 130 -0.33 -17.32 9.57
N ARG A 131 0.45 -17.28 8.49
CA ARG A 131 1.40 -18.36 8.17
C ARG A 131 2.57 -18.41 9.15
N LEU A 132 3.17 -17.27 9.49
CA LEU A 132 4.29 -17.19 10.43
C LEU A 132 3.87 -17.60 11.85
N GLY A 133 2.69 -17.17 12.31
CA GLY A 133 2.12 -17.58 13.59
C GLY A 133 1.79 -19.07 13.66
N LYS A 134 1.48 -19.72 12.54
CA LYS A 134 1.33 -21.18 12.44
C LYS A 134 2.66 -21.94 12.47
N LEU A 135 3.75 -21.33 12.03
CA LEU A 135 5.10 -21.93 12.07
C LEU A 135 5.76 -21.81 13.45
N SER A 136 5.27 -20.90 14.29
CA SER A 136 5.80 -20.68 15.64
C SER A 136 5.05 -21.46 16.74
N ARG A 137 4.14 -22.38 16.38
CA ARG A 137 3.28 -23.12 17.31
C ARG A 137 3.45 -24.63 17.22
#